data_AF-A0A0X1L474-F1
#
_entry.id   AF-A0A0X1L474-F1
#
_cell.length_a   1.000
_cell.length_b   1.000
_cell.length_c   1.000
_cell.angle_alpha   90.00
_cell.angle_beta   90.00
_cell.angle_gamma   90.00
#
_symmetry.space_group_name_H-M   'P 1'
#
loop_
_entity.id
_entity.type
_entity.pdbx_description
1 polymer ?
#
loop_
_entity_poly.entity_id
_entity_poly.type
_entity_poly.pdbx_seq_one_letter_code
_entity_poly.pdbx_strand_id
1 'polypeptide(L)'
;MNRVLLPMLASTVLLGCNESNTNPDNNTQGPVTPQQLVKVYYQATTAQRSGDSSPYSKASLYVWNNEQCAAYAGNNPDANDWAKGLLPTGIDDELGAYWELPYHANESTQCINFIPRIDGQKPLGDYDAKVDLTQLGAGNAVYTQQGVAAVYPELIPRNALPANTARLYLNTQDGDESFFTLHVWNEGECQNYAASNSAWPGIAPSGYSKTYGPYWDLPINGRDNCINVIPNNKTNGDYQTANLKLDFTKTGAIGPIGFVFKGTDKIYYQPLAKRPQNQVELSGASAIFADASTLLVGNLEATSATLYYSRQGQLRFDSASKTVLNADHTITSQRPSGTEWQAQKPHLTSGFRGFEFDFQAAGLDLKTLLQGQLLLVASDTTGVLLATEVQPASALDALYADSASTLQYGALINPDGSTTFRLWAPTAQAVSLIPYGTDKQAKTPIAMSFDTQSGSWSAVNTALAHGDYYKSPSITLRLTRLKPIK
;
A
#
# COMPACT_ATOMS: atom_id res chain seq x y z
N MET A 1 1.44 -46.12 40.39
CA MET A 1 1.79 -46.49 39.01
C MET A 1 1.87 -45.23 38.18
N ASN A 2 2.87 -45.19 37.29
CA ASN A 2 3.30 -44.13 36.37
C ASN A 2 4.06 -42.90 36.89
N ARG A 3 5.32 -42.88 36.42
CA ARG A 3 6.43 -41.92 36.56
C ARG A 3 6.28 -40.79 35.54
N VAL A 4 6.89 -39.63 35.80
CA VAL A 4 7.80 -38.97 34.84
C VAL A 4 8.93 -38.28 35.62
N LEU A 5 10.14 -38.46 35.10
CA LEU A 5 11.43 -37.99 35.62
C LEU A 5 11.66 -36.49 35.37
N LEU A 6 12.27 -35.82 36.35
CA LEU A 6 13.11 -34.64 36.16
C LEU A 6 14.56 -35.09 35.81
N PRO A 7 15.26 -34.43 34.87
CA PRO A 7 16.71 -34.39 34.87
C PRO A 7 17.25 -33.00 35.19
N MET A 8 18.30 -33.03 36.01
CA MET A 8 19.09 -31.93 36.53
C MET A 8 19.95 -31.22 35.47
N LEU A 9 20.24 -29.96 35.76
CA LEU A 9 21.33 -29.15 35.22
C LEU A 9 22.70 -29.81 35.41
N ALA A 10 23.54 -29.74 34.37
CA ALA A 10 24.98 -29.89 34.49
C ALA A 10 25.66 -28.74 33.71
N SER A 11 26.07 -27.71 34.45
CA SER A 11 26.94 -26.64 33.97
C SER A 11 28.37 -27.17 33.87
N THR A 12 28.96 -27.12 32.69
CA THR A 12 30.41 -27.32 32.51
C THR A 12 31.06 -25.98 32.19
N VAL A 13 31.77 -25.46 33.18
CA VAL A 13 32.72 -24.35 33.04
C VAL A 13 34.06 -24.97 32.62
N LEU A 14 34.57 -24.59 31.45
CA LEU A 14 35.95 -24.85 31.06
C LEU A 14 36.70 -23.51 31.10
N LEU A 15 37.45 -23.31 32.19
CA LEU A 15 38.49 -22.30 32.30
C LEU A 15 39.76 -22.87 31.66
N GLY A 16 40.23 -22.25 30.60
CA GLY A 16 41.62 -22.31 30.15
C GLY A 16 42.21 -20.91 30.20
N CYS A 17 43.26 -20.71 30.97
CA CYS A 17 44.06 -19.47 31.01
C CYS A 17 45.46 -19.73 30.44
N ASN A 18 46.07 -18.64 29.96
CA ASN A 18 47.44 -18.41 29.48
C ASN A 18 47.74 -18.80 28.01
N GLU A 19 48.32 -17.96 27.16
CA GLU A 19 49.29 -16.86 27.39
C GLU A 19 49.02 -15.60 26.54
N SER A 20 49.56 -14.48 27.02
CA SER A 20 49.60 -13.17 26.39
C SER A 20 50.54 -13.13 25.18
N ASN A 21 50.04 -12.67 24.02
CA ASN A 21 50.84 -11.88 23.08
C ASN A 21 49.95 -10.98 22.21
N THR A 22 50.39 -9.75 22.04
CA THR A 22 49.69 -8.61 21.44
C THR A 22 49.61 -8.70 19.90
N ASN A 23 48.40 -8.65 19.33
CA ASN A 23 48.09 -7.90 18.08
C ASN A 23 46.56 -7.83 17.84
N PRO A 24 45.97 -6.68 17.46
CA PRO A 24 44.53 -6.60 17.16
C PRO A 24 44.31 -6.73 15.64
N ASP A 25 44.13 -7.96 15.15
CA ASP A 25 43.54 -8.17 13.82
C ASP A 25 42.07 -8.56 13.96
N ASN A 26 41.23 -7.60 13.56
CA ASN A 26 39.79 -7.64 13.61
C ASN A 26 39.26 -8.51 12.48
N ASN A 27 38.85 -9.75 12.75
CA ASN A 27 37.90 -10.46 11.88
C ASN A 27 37.17 -11.61 12.60
N THR A 28 36.30 -11.28 13.56
CA THR A 28 35.23 -12.21 13.96
C THR A 28 34.05 -12.06 13.01
N GLN A 29 34.10 -12.80 11.90
CA GLN A 29 32.95 -13.02 11.05
C GLN A 29 31.93 -13.86 11.83
N GLY A 30 30.79 -13.25 12.18
CA GLY A 30 29.65 -13.95 12.77
C GLY A 30 29.16 -15.09 11.87
N PRO A 31 28.23 -15.95 12.34
CA PRO A 31 27.79 -17.14 11.62
C PRO A 31 27.43 -16.82 10.16
N VAL A 32 28.15 -17.46 9.24
CA VAL A 32 28.01 -17.25 7.79
C VAL A 32 26.60 -17.64 7.37
N THR A 33 25.79 -16.65 7.03
CA THR A 33 24.45 -16.86 6.47
C THR A 33 24.61 -17.57 5.11
N PRO A 34 23.77 -18.58 4.77
CA PRO A 34 23.86 -19.24 3.47
C PRO A 34 23.76 -18.20 2.34
N GLN A 35 24.79 -18.11 1.50
CA GLN A 35 24.77 -17.24 0.33
C GLN A 35 23.71 -17.75 -0.66
N GLN A 36 22.77 -16.89 -1.03
CA GLN A 36 21.82 -17.15 -2.10
C GLN A 36 22.30 -16.48 -3.39
N LEU A 37 21.92 -17.02 -4.54
CA LEU A 37 22.28 -16.47 -5.85
C LEU A 37 21.04 -15.87 -6.51
N VAL A 38 21.23 -14.70 -7.13
CA VAL A 38 20.28 -14.09 -8.07
C VAL A 38 20.93 -13.95 -9.43
N LYS A 39 20.19 -14.24 -10.50
CA LYS A 39 20.65 -14.06 -11.89
C LYS A 39 20.21 -12.70 -12.41
N VAL A 40 21.14 -11.95 -12.98
CA VAL A 40 20.86 -10.71 -13.72
C VAL A 40 21.15 -10.97 -15.18
N TYR A 41 20.15 -10.83 -16.05
CA TYR A 41 20.30 -10.96 -17.50
C TYR A 41 20.35 -9.58 -18.18
N TYR A 42 21.14 -9.47 -19.22
CA TYR A 42 21.16 -8.33 -20.14
C TYR A 42 21.02 -8.81 -21.58
N GLN A 43 19.96 -8.35 -22.24
CA GLN A 43 19.69 -8.68 -23.64
C GLN A 43 20.03 -7.50 -24.57
N ALA A 44 20.98 -7.73 -25.49
CA ALA A 44 21.32 -6.79 -26.55
C ALA A 44 20.28 -6.83 -27.69
N THR A 45 20.01 -5.68 -28.33
CA THR A 45 18.99 -5.62 -29.40
C THR A 45 19.41 -6.35 -30.67
N THR A 46 20.72 -6.45 -30.93
CA THR A 46 21.29 -7.12 -32.11
C THR A 46 21.31 -8.64 -31.98
N ALA A 47 21.51 -9.18 -30.77
CA ALA A 47 21.58 -10.61 -30.50
C ALA A 47 20.23 -11.34 -30.69
N GLN A 48 19.11 -10.62 -30.52
CA GLN A 48 17.74 -11.15 -30.72
C GLN A 48 17.48 -11.74 -32.13
N ARG A 49 18.39 -11.53 -33.10
CA ARG A 49 18.18 -11.95 -34.50
C ARG A 49 18.89 -13.24 -34.92
N SER A 50 19.84 -13.79 -34.14
CA SER A 50 20.69 -14.87 -34.68
C SER A 50 21.48 -15.76 -33.71
N GLY A 51 21.33 -15.64 -32.38
CA GLY A 51 22.19 -16.40 -31.44
C GLY A 51 23.66 -15.99 -31.48
N ASP A 52 23.94 -14.76 -31.94
CA ASP A 52 25.29 -14.21 -32.00
C ASP A 52 25.71 -13.67 -30.62
N SER A 53 26.80 -14.20 -30.09
CA SER A 53 27.38 -13.79 -28.80
C SER A 53 28.35 -12.61 -28.91
N SER A 54 28.71 -12.18 -30.13
CA SER A 54 29.61 -11.05 -30.39
C SER A 54 29.20 -9.74 -29.68
N PRO A 55 27.90 -9.39 -29.51
CA PRO A 55 27.47 -8.19 -28.79
C PRO A 55 27.82 -8.19 -27.30
N TYR A 56 28.16 -9.35 -26.73
CA TYR A 56 28.48 -9.51 -25.32
C TYR A 56 29.99 -9.66 -25.06
N SER A 57 30.83 -9.64 -26.10
CA SER A 57 32.29 -9.83 -26.00
C SER A 57 33.00 -8.85 -25.05
N LYS A 58 32.41 -7.67 -24.83
CA LYS A 58 32.87 -6.65 -23.88
C LYS A 58 31.82 -6.30 -22.83
N ALA A 59 30.96 -7.25 -22.50
CA ALA A 59 29.96 -7.08 -21.45
C ALA A 59 30.63 -7.11 -20.07
N SER A 60 30.17 -6.23 -19.17
CA SER A 60 30.51 -6.29 -17.75
C SER A 60 29.34 -5.77 -16.91
N LEU A 61 29.31 -6.11 -15.63
CA LEU A 61 28.33 -5.61 -14.67
C LEU A 61 29.03 -4.83 -13.57
N TYR A 62 28.67 -3.55 -13.42
CA TYR A 62 29.06 -2.77 -12.27
C TYR A 62 28.03 -3.00 -11.15
N VAL A 63 28.46 -3.39 -9.95
CA VAL A 63 27.59 -3.74 -8.82
C VAL A 63 28.10 -3.04 -7.55
N TRP A 64 27.21 -2.46 -6.75
CA TRP A 64 27.61 -1.76 -5.53
C TRP A 64 26.54 -1.82 -4.43
N ASN A 65 27.01 -1.65 -3.19
CA ASN A 65 26.17 -1.46 -2.01
C ASN A 65 26.20 0.02 -1.58
N ASN A 66 25.10 0.51 -1.03
CA ASN A 66 24.98 1.77 -0.30
C ASN A 66 23.96 1.64 0.83
N GLU A 67 23.76 2.71 1.61
CA GLU A 67 22.85 2.70 2.78
C GLU A 67 21.41 2.29 2.43
N GLN A 68 20.95 2.58 1.22
CA GLN A 68 19.59 2.28 0.75
C GLN A 68 19.48 0.92 0.06
N CYS A 69 20.60 0.28 -0.24
CA CYS A 69 20.64 -0.96 -1.00
C CYS A 69 21.97 -1.71 -0.84
N ALA A 70 21.98 -2.73 0.00
CA ALA A 70 23.19 -3.33 0.55
C ALA A 70 23.24 -4.86 0.48
N ALA A 71 22.33 -5.52 -0.24
CA ALA A 71 22.20 -6.98 -0.14
C ALA A 71 23.28 -7.76 -0.89
N TYR A 72 24.11 -7.12 -1.74
CA TYR A 72 25.15 -7.84 -2.46
C TYR A 72 26.22 -8.39 -1.49
N ALA A 73 26.47 -9.69 -1.54
CA ALA A 73 27.37 -10.41 -0.64
C ALA A 73 28.72 -10.77 -1.30
N GLY A 74 28.90 -10.39 -2.57
CA GLY A 74 30.11 -10.71 -3.32
C GLY A 74 31.23 -9.69 -3.09
N ASN A 75 32.46 -10.14 -3.32
CA ASN A 75 33.59 -9.22 -3.39
C ASN A 75 33.58 -8.52 -4.76
N ASN A 76 33.50 -7.20 -4.75
CA ASN A 76 33.78 -6.37 -5.92
C ASN A 76 35.08 -5.57 -5.66
N PRO A 77 36.26 -6.17 -5.88
CA PRO A 77 37.55 -5.55 -5.52
C PRO A 77 37.82 -4.25 -6.28
N ASP A 78 37.06 -3.97 -7.34
CA ASP A 78 37.17 -2.78 -8.18
C ASP A 78 35.91 -1.89 -8.12
N ALA A 79 35.08 -1.97 -7.06
CA ALA A 79 33.86 -1.16 -6.95
C ALA A 79 34.10 0.37 -7.08
N ASN A 80 35.31 0.84 -6.80
CA ASN A 80 35.69 2.25 -6.92
C ASN A 80 36.26 2.63 -8.30
N ASP A 81 36.48 1.67 -9.20
CA ASP A 81 36.97 1.90 -10.55
C ASP A 81 35.86 1.71 -11.57
N TRP A 82 35.30 2.82 -12.05
CA TRP A 82 34.23 2.83 -13.05
C TRP A 82 34.61 2.13 -14.37
N ALA A 83 35.90 1.95 -14.68
CA ALA A 83 36.32 1.25 -15.89
C ALA A 83 36.21 -0.28 -15.76
N LYS A 84 36.02 -0.81 -14.54
CA LYS A 84 36.05 -2.25 -14.24
C LYS A 84 34.75 -2.77 -13.64
N GLY A 85 34.49 -4.06 -13.77
CA GLY A 85 33.34 -4.73 -13.17
C GLY A 85 33.29 -6.20 -13.53
N LEU A 86 32.24 -6.88 -13.08
CA LEU A 86 32.13 -8.32 -13.14
C LEU A 86 32.00 -8.79 -14.60
N LEU A 87 32.80 -9.78 -14.98
CA LEU A 87 32.62 -10.50 -16.24
C LEU A 87 31.34 -11.34 -16.16
N PRO A 88 30.62 -11.55 -17.29
CA PRO A 88 29.47 -12.44 -17.33
C PRO A 88 29.83 -13.83 -16.80
N THR A 89 28.93 -14.42 -16.01
CA THR A 89 29.01 -15.84 -15.64
C THR A 89 28.80 -16.71 -16.88
N GLY A 90 27.95 -16.27 -17.80
CA GLY A 90 27.75 -16.93 -19.08
C GLY A 90 26.92 -16.10 -20.05
N ILE A 91 26.63 -16.70 -21.20
CA ILE A 91 25.76 -16.15 -22.23
C ILE A 91 24.69 -17.20 -22.50
N ASP A 92 23.44 -16.77 -22.45
CA ASP A 92 22.27 -17.54 -22.86
C ASP A 92 21.86 -17.11 -24.28
N ASP A 93 21.58 -18.09 -25.15
CA ASP A 93 21.30 -17.84 -26.56
C ASP A 93 20.01 -17.03 -26.78
N GLU A 94 19.06 -17.08 -25.85
CA GLU A 94 17.78 -16.37 -25.93
C GLU A 94 17.77 -15.11 -25.05
N LEU A 95 18.36 -15.19 -23.87
CA LEU A 95 18.24 -14.19 -22.80
C LEU A 95 19.46 -13.25 -22.71
N GLY A 96 20.56 -13.59 -23.37
CA GLY A 96 21.78 -12.79 -23.44
C GLY A 96 22.78 -13.06 -22.32
N ALA A 97 23.71 -12.12 -22.10
CA ALA A 97 24.72 -12.24 -21.05
C ALA A 97 24.06 -12.26 -19.67
N TYR A 98 24.58 -13.08 -18.76
CA TYR A 98 24.08 -13.14 -17.39
C TYR A 98 25.19 -13.18 -16.35
N TRP A 99 24.86 -12.72 -15.15
CA TRP A 99 25.71 -12.75 -13.96
C TRP A 99 24.97 -13.42 -12.81
N GLU A 100 25.66 -14.30 -12.09
CA GLU A 100 25.20 -14.87 -10.83
C GLU A 100 25.77 -14.05 -9.67
N LEU A 101 24.89 -13.38 -8.92
CA LEU A 101 25.27 -12.49 -7.83
C LEU A 101 24.92 -13.12 -6.49
N PRO A 102 25.91 -13.36 -5.60
CA PRO A 102 25.62 -13.75 -4.22
C PRO A 102 25.01 -12.59 -3.44
N TYR A 103 24.04 -12.90 -2.57
CA TYR A 103 23.40 -11.91 -1.71
C TYR A 103 23.10 -12.42 -0.30
N HIS A 104 23.01 -11.48 0.64
CA HIS A 104 22.60 -11.71 2.01
C HIS A 104 21.07 -11.71 2.09
N ALA A 105 20.46 -12.89 2.18
CA ALA A 105 18.99 -13.02 2.16
C ALA A 105 18.27 -12.27 3.29
N ASN A 106 18.95 -12.11 4.44
CA ASN A 106 18.41 -11.42 5.60
C ASN A 106 18.73 -9.91 5.61
N GLU A 107 19.36 -9.37 4.56
CA GLU A 107 19.69 -7.95 4.49
C GLU A 107 18.41 -7.11 4.33
N SER A 108 18.20 -6.19 5.27
CA SER A 108 16.96 -5.41 5.39
C SER A 108 16.59 -4.61 4.14
N THR A 109 17.59 -4.15 3.38
CA THR A 109 17.37 -3.36 2.17
C THR A 109 16.81 -4.17 0.99
N GLN A 110 16.92 -5.51 1.02
CA GLN A 110 16.33 -6.44 0.05
C GLN A 110 16.62 -6.11 -1.43
N CYS A 111 17.83 -5.63 -1.73
CA CYS A 111 18.16 -5.25 -3.09
C CYS A 111 19.65 -5.17 -3.39
N ILE A 112 19.96 -5.16 -4.69
CA ILE A 112 21.32 -5.02 -5.23
C ILE A 112 21.31 -3.95 -6.32
N ASN A 113 22.20 -2.95 -6.23
CA ASN A 113 22.36 -1.99 -7.32
C ASN A 113 23.29 -2.55 -8.40
N PHE A 114 22.96 -2.28 -9.66
CA PHE A 114 23.83 -2.66 -10.77
C PHE A 114 23.68 -1.76 -11.99
N ILE A 115 24.70 -1.75 -12.85
CA ILE A 115 24.66 -1.15 -14.18
C ILE A 115 25.31 -2.14 -15.16
N PRO A 116 24.57 -2.69 -16.14
CA PRO A 116 25.20 -3.43 -17.23
C PRO A 116 26.04 -2.45 -18.07
N ARG A 117 27.16 -2.91 -18.62
CA ARG A 117 27.99 -2.11 -19.51
C ARG A 117 28.43 -2.92 -20.71
N ILE A 118 28.36 -2.31 -21.89
CA ILE A 118 28.89 -2.88 -23.14
C ILE A 118 29.95 -1.93 -23.67
N ASP A 119 31.19 -2.39 -23.75
CA ASP A 119 32.34 -1.57 -24.18
C ASP A 119 32.45 -0.24 -23.40
N GLY A 120 32.23 -0.31 -22.08
CA GLY A 120 32.26 0.83 -21.16
C GLY A 120 31.03 1.75 -21.21
N GLN A 121 30.09 1.54 -22.13
CA GLN A 121 28.87 2.34 -22.25
C GLN A 121 27.74 1.82 -21.37
N LYS A 122 26.86 2.72 -20.90
CA LYS A 122 25.62 2.37 -20.18
C LYS A 122 24.49 2.07 -21.17
N PRO A 123 24.15 0.81 -21.46
CA PRO A 123 23.17 0.47 -22.48
C PRO A 123 21.73 0.78 -22.04
N LEU A 124 21.48 1.06 -20.75
CA LEU A 124 20.17 1.47 -20.23
C LEU A 124 20.05 3.00 -20.06
N GLY A 125 21.03 3.78 -20.54
CA GLY A 125 21.11 5.22 -20.30
C GLY A 125 21.55 5.55 -18.88
N ASP A 126 21.00 6.64 -18.32
CA ASP A 126 21.29 7.09 -16.94
C ASP A 126 20.50 6.32 -15.86
N TYR A 127 19.84 5.22 -16.24
CA TYR A 127 19.06 4.41 -15.33
C TYR A 127 19.96 3.51 -14.47
N ASP A 128 20.03 3.83 -13.18
CA ASP A 128 20.68 2.98 -12.18
C ASP A 128 19.74 1.82 -11.83
N ALA A 129 20.08 0.63 -12.35
CA ALA A 129 19.24 -0.54 -12.23
C ALA A 129 19.36 -1.15 -10.83
N LYS A 130 18.26 -1.76 -10.38
CA LYS A 130 18.15 -2.34 -9.05
C LYS A 130 17.48 -3.71 -9.15
N VAL A 131 18.15 -4.73 -8.61
CA VAL A 131 17.49 -5.99 -8.28
C VAL A 131 16.64 -5.74 -7.05
N ASP A 132 15.33 -5.91 -7.16
CA ASP A 132 14.43 -6.00 -6.00
C ASP A 132 14.25 -7.49 -5.66
N LEU A 133 14.85 -7.93 -4.55
CA LEU A 133 14.84 -9.34 -4.13
C LEU A 133 13.43 -9.82 -3.77
N THR A 134 12.48 -8.91 -3.53
CA THR A 134 11.08 -9.25 -3.30
C THR A 134 10.30 -9.49 -4.58
N GLN A 135 10.84 -9.07 -5.74
CA GLN A 135 10.18 -9.10 -7.05
C GLN A 135 10.84 -10.06 -8.04
N LEU A 136 11.66 -11.02 -7.59
CA LEU A 136 12.30 -11.98 -8.48
C LEU A 136 11.28 -12.83 -9.23
N GLY A 137 11.56 -13.10 -10.51
CA GLY A 137 10.78 -14.04 -11.31
C GLY A 137 11.28 -15.49 -11.17
N ALA A 138 10.89 -16.32 -12.15
CA ALA A 138 11.30 -17.72 -12.19
C ALA A 138 12.84 -17.87 -12.18
N GLY A 139 13.33 -18.85 -11.41
CA GLY A 139 14.77 -19.15 -11.32
C GLY A 139 15.60 -18.12 -10.54
N ASN A 140 14.97 -17.31 -9.69
CA ASN A 140 15.61 -16.19 -8.97
C ASN A 140 16.36 -15.27 -9.95
N ALA A 141 15.67 -14.84 -11.00
CA ALA A 141 16.24 -14.04 -12.07
C ALA A 141 15.53 -12.70 -12.25
N VAL A 142 16.28 -11.73 -12.76
CA VAL A 142 15.77 -10.50 -13.35
C VAL A 142 16.44 -10.25 -14.70
N TYR A 143 15.78 -9.47 -15.54
CA TYR A 143 16.18 -9.21 -16.91
C TYR A 143 16.30 -7.71 -17.14
N THR A 144 17.16 -7.32 -18.07
CA THR A 144 17.28 -5.97 -18.61
C THR A 144 17.44 -6.05 -20.11
N GLN A 145 17.03 -5.00 -20.83
CA GLN A 145 17.12 -4.95 -22.29
C GLN A 145 17.76 -3.65 -22.73
N GLN A 146 18.66 -3.73 -23.72
CA GLN A 146 19.32 -2.55 -24.28
C GLN A 146 18.33 -1.44 -24.66
N GLY A 147 18.64 -0.23 -24.19
CA GLY A 147 17.86 0.99 -24.40
C GLY A 147 16.59 1.08 -23.58
N VAL A 148 16.29 0.11 -22.69
CA VAL A 148 15.10 0.15 -21.84
C VAL A 148 15.50 0.37 -20.39
N ALA A 149 15.11 1.52 -19.84
CA ALA A 149 15.34 1.90 -18.45
C ALA A 149 14.38 1.16 -17.49
N ALA A 150 14.48 -0.17 -17.43
CA ALA A 150 13.68 -1.01 -16.55
C ALA A 150 14.39 -2.33 -16.21
N VAL A 151 14.07 -2.88 -15.03
CA VAL A 151 14.41 -4.24 -14.61
C VAL A 151 13.13 -5.07 -14.61
N TYR A 152 13.17 -6.24 -15.23
CA TYR A 152 12.01 -7.11 -15.38
C TYR A 152 12.15 -8.37 -14.54
N PRO A 153 11.11 -8.79 -13.81
CA PRO A 153 11.05 -10.13 -13.24
C PRO A 153 10.91 -11.25 -14.29
N GLU A 154 10.24 -10.95 -15.39
CA GLU A 154 10.19 -11.76 -16.62
C GLU A 154 10.30 -10.81 -17.81
N LEU A 155 11.21 -11.12 -18.74
CA LEU A 155 11.50 -10.28 -19.89
C LEU A 155 10.23 -10.07 -20.73
N ILE A 156 9.88 -8.81 -21.00
CA ILE A 156 8.87 -8.42 -21.98
C ILE A 156 9.61 -7.82 -23.17
N PRO A 157 9.82 -8.57 -24.27
CA PRO A 157 10.53 -8.06 -25.43
C PRO A 157 9.88 -6.79 -26.00
N ARG A 158 10.67 -5.85 -26.52
CA ARG A 158 10.17 -4.65 -27.23
C ARG A 158 9.15 -4.94 -28.36
N ASN A 159 9.27 -6.08 -29.03
CA ASN A 159 8.36 -6.53 -30.09
C ASN A 159 7.25 -7.45 -29.57
N ALA A 160 7.13 -7.63 -28.25
CA ALA A 160 6.10 -8.48 -27.67
C ALA A 160 4.70 -7.89 -27.82
N LEU A 161 4.60 -6.56 -27.99
CA LEU A 161 3.34 -5.89 -28.29
C LEU A 161 3.19 -5.76 -29.81
N PRO A 162 2.07 -6.22 -30.39
CA PRO A 162 1.73 -5.89 -31.76
C PRO A 162 1.64 -4.36 -31.96
N ALA A 163 1.85 -3.90 -33.19
CA ALA A 163 1.72 -2.48 -33.50
C ALA A 163 0.33 -1.95 -33.09
N ASN A 164 0.27 -0.70 -32.61
CA ASN A 164 -0.97 -0.04 -32.17
C ASN A 164 -1.75 -0.87 -31.14
N THR A 165 -1.06 -1.41 -30.15
CA THR A 165 -1.68 -2.21 -29.09
C THR A 165 -1.18 -1.75 -27.72
N ALA A 166 -2.06 -1.75 -26.74
CA ALA A 166 -1.74 -1.65 -25.32
C ALA A 166 -1.90 -3.02 -24.66
N ARG A 167 -1.11 -3.33 -23.63
CA ARG A 167 -1.21 -4.61 -22.92
C ARG A 167 -1.60 -4.41 -21.46
N LEU A 168 -2.52 -5.23 -20.97
CA LEU A 168 -2.84 -5.32 -19.55
C LEU A 168 -2.56 -6.74 -19.06
N TYR A 169 -1.75 -6.87 -18.01
CA TYR A 169 -1.55 -8.11 -17.27
C TYR A 169 -2.43 -8.12 -16.02
N LEU A 170 -2.90 -9.30 -15.63
CA LEU A 170 -3.49 -9.55 -14.31
C LEU A 170 -2.75 -10.70 -13.63
N ASN A 171 -2.07 -10.41 -12.53
CA ASN A 171 -1.41 -11.41 -11.71
C ASN A 171 -2.37 -11.92 -10.63
N THR A 172 -2.43 -13.25 -10.49
CA THR A 172 -3.13 -13.97 -9.43
C THR A 172 -2.22 -15.03 -8.85
N GLN A 173 -2.39 -15.32 -7.55
CA GLN A 173 -1.63 -16.37 -6.84
C GLN A 173 -2.47 -17.63 -6.58
N ASP A 174 -3.75 -17.62 -6.96
CA ASP A 174 -4.72 -18.64 -6.56
C ASP A 174 -4.85 -19.79 -7.59
N GLY A 175 -3.99 -19.81 -8.62
CA GLY A 175 -4.05 -20.80 -9.70
C GLY A 175 -5.32 -20.70 -10.56
N ASP A 176 -5.99 -19.53 -10.53
CA ASP A 176 -7.26 -19.26 -11.18
C ASP A 176 -7.11 -18.40 -12.44
N GLU A 177 -5.89 -18.27 -12.97
CA GLU A 177 -5.55 -17.45 -14.13
C GLU A 177 -6.45 -17.70 -15.35
N SER A 178 -6.85 -18.94 -15.58
CA SER A 178 -7.63 -19.37 -16.74
C SER A 178 -9.10 -18.94 -16.70
N PHE A 179 -9.56 -18.43 -15.55
CA PHE A 179 -10.95 -18.04 -15.34
C PHE A 179 -11.21 -16.55 -15.53
N PHE A 180 -10.15 -15.75 -15.74
CA PHE A 180 -10.30 -14.31 -15.90
C PHE A 180 -10.69 -13.89 -17.32
N THR A 181 -11.55 -12.88 -17.37
CA THR A 181 -11.91 -12.11 -18.57
C THR A 181 -11.69 -10.62 -18.29
N LEU A 182 -11.64 -9.84 -19.37
CA LEU A 182 -11.49 -8.38 -19.27
C LEU A 182 -12.68 -7.68 -19.92
N HIS A 183 -13.48 -6.98 -19.12
CA HIS A 183 -14.45 -6.04 -19.67
C HIS A 183 -13.71 -4.76 -20.06
N VAL A 184 -13.83 -4.33 -21.32
CA VAL A 184 -13.16 -3.17 -21.91
C VAL A 184 -14.20 -2.31 -22.63
N TRP A 185 -14.16 -0.99 -22.43
CA TRP A 185 -15.08 -0.07 -23.08
C TRP A 185 -14.53 1.34 -23.24
N ASN A 186 -15.10 2.06 -24.20
CA ASN A 186 -14.94 3.50 -24.36
C ASN A 186 -16.12 4.23 -23.71
N GLU A 187 -15.82 5.21 -22.86
CA GLU A 187 -16.79 6.11 -22.23
C GLU A 187 -16.06 7.32 -21.63
N GLY A 188 -16.70 8.49 -21.69
CA GLY A 188 -16.15 9.73 -21.14
C GLY A 188 -14.81 10.09 -21.79
N GLU A 189 -13.80 10.34 -20.95
CA GLU A 189 -12.46 10.75 -21.37
C GLU A 189 -11.59 9.64 -21.98
N CYS A 190 -12.02 8.37 -21.90
CA CYS A 190 -11.30 7.23 -22.46
C CYS A 190 -12.03 6.68 -23.68
N GLN A 191 -11.47 6.93 -24.85
CA GLN A 191 -11.99 6.58 -26.17
C GLN A 191 -10.92 5.87 -27.03
N ASN A 192 -9.77 5.49 -26.47
CA ASN A 192 -8.64 4.97 -27.24
C ASN A 192 -8.78 3.49 -27.62
N TYR A 193 -9.77 2.76 -27.10
CA TYR A 193 -9.99 1.38 -27.54
C TYR A 193 -10.48 1.37 -28.99
N ALA A 194 -9.73 0.73 -29.89
CA ALA A 194 -10.02 0.76 -31.33
C ALA A 194 -11.12 -0.23 -31.74
N ALA A 195 -11.41 -1.23 -30.90
CA ALA A 195 -12.48 -2.18 -31.14
C ALA A 195 -13.79 -1.75 -30.44
N SER A 196 -14.88 -2.46 -30.75
CA SER A 196 -16.17 -2.25 -30.10
C SER A 196 -16.10 -2.64 -28.62
N ASN A 197 -16.83 -1.90 -27.77
CA ASN A 197 -16.99 -2.22 -26.35
C ASN A 197 -17.34 -3.71 -26.16
N SER A 198 -16.64 -4.36 -25.25
CA SER A 198 -16.89 -5.78 -24.95
C SER A 198 -18.26 -5.97 -24.31
N ALA A 199 -18.92 -7.10 -24.59
CA ALA A 199 -20.06 -7.54 -23.78
C ALA A 199 -19.58 -7.99 -22.39
N TRP A 200 -20.46 -7.92 -21.39
CA TRP A 200 -20.22 -8.55 -20.09
C TRP A 200 -20.23 -10.09 -20.23
N PRO A 201 -19.33 -10.85 -19.60
CA PRO A 201 -18.32 -10.45 -18.60
C PRO A 201 -16.98 -9.95 -19.17
N GLY A 202 -16.74 -10.05 -20.48
CA GLY A 202 -15.54 -9.49 -21.12
C GLY A 202 -14.95 -10.39 -22.18
N ILE A 203 -13.76 -10.01 -22.66
CA ILE A 203 -12.98 -10.78 -23.64
C ILE A 203 -12.01 -11.76 -22.96
N ALA A 204 -11.73 -12.88 -23.63
CA ALA A 204 -10.75 -13.86 -23.19
C ALA A 204 -9.31 -13.30 -23.27
N PRO A 205 -8.37 -13.80 -22.44
CA PRO A 205 -6.96 -13.42 -22.52
C PRO A 205 -6.36 -13.68 -23.91
N SER A 206 -5.50 -12.78 -24.36
CA SER A 206 -4.67 -12.96 -25.56
C SER A 206 -3.56 -13.99 -25.33
N GLY A 207 -3.15 -14.18 -24.08
CA GLY A 207 -2.18 -15.18 -23.68
C GLY A 207 -1.90 -15.17 -22.18
N TYR A 208 -0.87 -15.91 -21.77
CA TYR A 208 -0.47 -16.07 -20.37
C TYR A 208 1.03 -15.86 -20.22
N SER A 209 1.42 -15.12 -19.18
CA SER A 209 2.79 -15.04 -18.68
C SER A 209 2.90 -15.90 -17.42
N LYS A 210 4.04 -16.60 -17.27
CA LYS A 210 4.30 -17.40 -16.07
C LYS A 210 4.44 -16.52 -14.82
N THR A 211 4.91 -15.30 -15.00
CA THR A 211 5.17 -14.35 -13.90
C THR A 211 4.04 -13.35 -13.73
N TYR A 212 3.48 -12.83 -14.83
CA TYR A 212 2.49 -11.75 -14.75
C TYR A 212 1.03 -12.20 -14.89
N GLY A 213 0.78 -13.48 -15.18
CA GLY A 213 -0.56 -14.05 -15.33
C GLY A 213 -1.18 -13.81 -16.72
N PRO A 214 -2.52 -13.95 -16.87
CA PRO A 214 -3.22 -13.67 -18.12
C PRO A 214 -3.01 -12.23 -18.57
N TYR A 215 -2.96 -12.03 -19.87
CA TYR A 215 -2.88 -10.70 -20.45
C TYR A 215 -3.79 -10.50 -21.64
N TRP A 216 -4.12 -9.24 -21.90
CA TRP A 216 -4.92 -8.81 -23.03
C TRP A 216 -4.17 -7.78 -23.85
N ASP A 217 -4.11 -8.02 -25.15
CA ASP A 217 -3.65 -7.10 -26.18
C ASP A 217 -4.85 -6.31 -26.71
N LEU A 218 -4.87 -5.01 -26.38
CA LEU A 218 -5.96 -4.10 -26.67
C LEU A 218 -5.58 -3.19 -27.84
N PRO A 219 -6.23 -3.30 -29.01
CA PRO A 219 -5.94 -2.42 -30.12
C PRO A 219 -6.28 -0.96 -29.76
N ILE A 220 -5.39 -0.03 -30.10
CA ILE A 220 -5.50 1.40 -29.80
C ILE A 220 -5.61 2.26 -31.06
N ASN A 221 -6.36 3.36 -31.00
CA ASN A 221 -6.66 4.24 -32.12
C ASN A 221 -5.92 5.60 -32.09
N GLY A 222 -5.23 5.90 -30.98
CA GLY A 222 -4.46 7.12 -30.77
C GLY A 222 -5.27 8.40 -30.48
N ARG A 223 -6.59 8.31 -30.24
CA ARG A 223 -7.47 9.49 -30.07
C ARG A 223 -7.34 10.18 -28.72
N ASP A 224 -6.96 9.46 -27.67
CA ASP A 224 -6.73 9.97 -26.32
C ASP A 224 -5.67 9.13 -25.60
N ASN A 225 -5.60 9.19 -24.26
CA ASN A 225 -4.54 8.54 -23.50
C ASN A 225 -5.04 7.40 -22.61
N CYS A 226 -6.23 6.83 -22.80
CA CYS A 226 -6.69 5.78 -21.91
C CYS A 226 -7.75 4.81 -22.45
N ILE A 227 -7.89 3.71 -21.72
CA ILE A 227 -8.93 2.69 -21.92
C ILE A 227 -9.54 2.34 -20.56
N ASN A 228 -10.87 2.24 -20.49
CA ASN A 228 -11.55 1.75 -19.29
C ASN A 228 -11.59 0.21 -19.28
N VAL A 229 -11.28 -0.39 -18.14
CA VAL A 229 -11.18 -1.85 -17.98
C VAL A 229 -11.69 -2.35 -16.63
N ILE A 230 -12.23 -3.57 -16.60
CA ILE A 230 -12.54 -4.35 -15.38
C ILE A 230 -12.08 -5.80 -15.58
N PRO A 231 -10.91 -6.17 -15.04
CA PRO A 231 -10.55 -7.58 -14.88
C PRO A 231 -11.53 -8.27 -13.92
N ASN A 232 -12.08 -9.41 -14.32
CA ASN A 232 -13.04 -10.16 -13.51
C ASN A 232 -13.05 -11.65 -13.86
N ASN A 233 -13.51 -12.49 -12.94
CA ASN A 233 -13.71 -13.92 -13.18
C ASN A 233 -15.20 -14.32 -13.04
N LYS A 234 -16.14 -13.40 -13.30
CA LYS A 234 -17.58 -13.60 -13.04
C LYS A 234 -18.22 -14.75 -13.82
N THR A 235 -17.52 -15.28 -14.83
CA THR A 235 -17.92 -16.51 -15.53
C THR A 235 -17.81 -17.75 -14.63
N ASN A 236 -16.82 -17.79 -13.73
CA ASN A 236 -16.46 -18.98 -12.93
C ASN A 236 -16.18 -18.67 -11.45
N GLY A 237 -16.48 -17.45 -10.99
CA GLY A 237 -16.25 -16.97 -9.62
C GLY A 237 -17.03 -15.67 -9.35
N ASP A 238 -16.74 -15.01 -8.24
CA ASP A 238 -17.38 -13.74 -7.85
C ASP A 238 -16.36 -12.62 -7.57
N TYR A 239 -15.28 -12.59 -8.34
CA TYR A 239 -14.27 -11.53 -8.26
C TYR A 239 -14.38 -10.56 -9.45
N GLN A 240 -14.25 -9.27 -9.14
CA GLN A 240 -13.96 -8.20 -10.09
C GLN A 240 -13.17 -7.09 -9.40
N THR A 241 -12.48 -6.27 -10.19
CA THR A 241 -11.99 -4.98 -9.71
C THR A 241 -13.11 -3.92 -9.74
N ALA A 242 -12.81 -2.73 -9.23
CA ALA A 242 -13.48 -1.48 -9.60
C ALA A 242 -13.25 -1.14 -11.09
N ASN A 243 -13.90 -0.08 -11.57
CA ASN A 243 -13.62 0.48 -12.90
C ASN A 243 -12.21 1.06 -12.90
N LEU A 244 -11.31 0.43 -13.66
CA LEU A 244 -9.93 0.87 -13.79
C LEU A 244 -9.72 1.62 -15.10
N LYS A 245 -8.70 2.48 -15.11
CA LYS A 245 -8.29 3.28 -16.26
C LYS A 245 -6.84 2.94 -16.60
N LEU A 246 -6.64 2.23 -17.71
CA LEU A 246 -5.30 2.04 -18.29
C LEU A 246 -4.92 3.38 -18.94
N ASP A 247 -3.98 4.08 -18.35
CA ASP A 247 -3.62 5.48 -18.63
C ASP A 247 -2.22 5.54 -19.24
N PHE A 248 -2.17 5.83 -20.53
CA PHE A 248 -0.95 5.85 -21.33
C PHE A 248 0.01 6.98 -20.95
N THR A 249 -0.47 8.02 -20.25
CA THR A 249 0.41 9.07 -19.72
C THR A 249 1.29 8.59 -18.57
N LYS A 250 0.94 7.47 -17.93
CA LYS A 250 1.68 6.86 -16.81
C LYS A 250 2.62 5.75 -17.25
N THR A 251 2.62 5.42 -18.54
CA THR A 251 3.41 4.31 -19.06
C THR A 251 4.90 4.68 -19.12
N GLY A 252 5.75 3.72 -18.77
CA GLY A 252 7.20 3.92 -18.67
C GLY A 252 7.97 3.49 -19.92
N ALA A 253 9.27 3.20 -19.73
CA ALA A 253 10.20 2.79 -20.79
C ALA A 253 9.80 1.49 -21.53
N ILE A 254 8.80 0.76 -21.05
CA ILE A 254 8.34 -0.53 -21.58
C ILE A 254 7.13 -0.41 -22.53
N GLY A 255 6.64 0.80 -22.79
CA GLY A 255 5.48 1.05 -23.66
C GLY A 255 4.14 0.97 -22.92
N PRO A 256 3.01 0.94 -23.65
CA PRO A 256 1.66 1.05 -23.08
C PRO A 256 1.19 -0.23 -22.37
N ILE A 257 1.90 -0.60 -21.30
CA ILE A 257 1.71 -1.81 -20.52
C ILE A 257 1.26 -1.45 -19.11
N GLY A 258 0.22 -2.12 -18.63
CA GLY A 258 -0.25 -2.07 -17.25
C GLY A 258 -0.26 -3.44 -16.59
N PHE A 259 -0.13 -3.45 -15.26
CA PHE A 259 -0.16 -4.65 -14.41
C PHE A 259 -1.20 -4.46 -13.32
N VAL A 260 -2.08 -5.45 -13.15
CA VAL A 260 -3.06 -5.51 -12.06
C VAL A 260 -2.73 -6.71 -11.20
N PHE A 261 -2.93 -6.59 -9.89
CA PHE A 261 -2.84 -7.72 -8.97
C PHE A 261 -4.22 -8.03 -8.41
N LYS A 262 -4.61 -9.31 -8.39
CA LYS A 262 -5.85 -9.73 -7.75
C LYS A 262 -5.91 -9.21 -6.31
N GLY A 263 -7.07 -8.69 -5.92
CA GLY A 263 -7.26 -8.01 -4.63
C GLY A 263 -6.81 -6.54 -4.60
N THR A 264 -6.56 -5.93 -5.77
CA THR A 264 -6.28 -4.49 -5.91
C THR A 264 -7.18 -3.85 -6.95
N ASP A 265 -7.58 -2.61 -6.68
CA ASP A 265 -8.32 -1.75 -7.61
C ASP A 265 -7.38 -0.71 -8.25
N LYS A 266 -6.23 -1.18 -8.75
CA LYS A 266 -5.17 -0.31 -9.27
C LYS A 266 -4.40 -0.96 -10.42
N ILE A 267 -4.00 -0.13 -11.38
CA ILE A 267 -3.03 -0.48 -12.43
C ILE A 267 -1.67 0.09 -12.05
N TYR A 268 -0.66 -0.76 -12.06
CA TYR A 268 0.76 -0.45 -11.92
C TYR A 268 1.40 -0.38 -13.32
N TYR A 269 2.44 0.44 -13.47
CA TYR A 269 3.13 0.65 -14.75
C TYR A 269 4.59 0.20 -14.71
N GLN A 270 4.98 -0.44 -13.61
CA GLN A 270 6.26 -1.11 -13.43
C GLN A 270 6.08 -2.64 -13.59
N PRO A 271 7.03 -3.33 -14.21
CA PRO A 271 6.99 -4.79 -14.32
C PRO A 271 7.29 -5.42 -12.95
N LEU A 272 6.25 -5.97 -12.31
CA LEU A 272 6.31 -6.53 -10.95
C LEU A 272 5.80 -7.96 -10.97
N ALA A 273 6.53 -8.88 -10.32
CA ALA A 273 6.15 -10.30 -10.26
C ALA A 273 5.10 -10.58 -9.19
N LYS A 274 5.09 -9.77 -8.14
CA LYS A 274 4.20 -9.91 -7.00
C LYS A 274 3.56 -8.58 -6.70
N ARG A 275 2.39 -8.63 -6.07
CA ARG A 275 1.75 -7.42 -5.54
C ARG A 275 2.81 -6.66 -4.73
N PRO A 276 3.09 -5.38 -5.03
CA PRO A 276 4.16 -4.66 -4.36
C PRO A 276 3.85 -4.54 -2.86
N GLN A 277 4.48 -5.41 -2.05
CA GLN A 277 4.43 -5.34 -0.59
C GLN A 277 5.13 -4.07 -0.08
N ASN A 278 6.00 -3.49 -0.90
CA ASN A 278 6.78 -2.30 -0.58
C ASN A 278 6.13 -0.96 -0.94
N GLN A 279 4.97 -0.97 -1.60
CA GLN A 279 4.17 0.23 -1.82
C GLN A 279 2.86 0.08 -1.06
N VAL A 280 2.95 0.07 0.27
CA VAL A 280 1.77 0.38 1.06
C VAL A 280 1.37 1.80 0.65
N GLU A 281 0.11 1.98 0.29
CA GLU A 281 -0.47 3.30 0.06
C GLU A 281 -1.57 3.50 1.08
N LEU A 282 -1.85 4.77 1.40
CA LEU A 282 -3.07 5.08 2.12
C LEU A 282 -4.25 4.68 1.25
N SER A 283 -5.03 3.70 1.70
CA SER A 283 -6.18 3.20 0.95
C SER A 283 -7.38 2.99 1.83
N GLY A 284 -8.51 3.53 1.37
CA GLY A 284 -9.82 3.37 2.00
C GLY A 284 -9.88 3.81 3.46
N ALA A 285 -10.92 3.32 4.14
CA ALA A 285 -11.15 3.49 5.56
C ALA A 285 -11.45 2.12 6.17
N SER A 286 -10.47 1.22 6.21
CA SER A 286 -10.63 -0.17 6.63
C SER A 286 -10.23 -0.42 8.08
N ALA A 287 -9.78 0.59 8.82
CA ALA A 287 -9.68 0.50 10.27
C ALA A 287 -11.04 0.83 10.91
N ILE A 288 -11.54 -0.01 11.81
CA ILE A 288 -12.89 0.14 12.36
C ILE A 288 -12.81 0.10 13.88
N PHE A 289 -13.30 1.13 14.56
CA PHE A 289 -13.53 1.01 16.00
C PHE A 289 -14.63 -0.03 16.27
N ALA A 290 -14.31 -1.07 17.02
CA ALA A 290 -15.31 -2.00 17.55
C ALA A 290 -16.02 -1.41 18.76
N ASP A 291 -15.29 -0.69 19.60
CA ASP A 291 -15.73 0.00 20.82
C ASP A 291 -14.79 1.21 21.10
N ALA A 292 -14.80 1.76 22.31
CA ALA A 292 -14.00 2.92 22.70
C ALA A 292 -12.49 2.64 22.94
N SER A 293 -12.03 1.41 22.81
CA SER A 293 -10.64 0.99 23.05
C SER A 293 -10.10 0.00 22.02
N THR A 294 -10.96 -0.62 21.21
CA THR A 294 -10.58 -1.66 20.26
C THR A 294 -10.70 -1.19 18.82
N LEU A 295 -9.59 -1.24 18.08
CA LEU A 295 -9.52 -0.97 16.64
C LEU A 295 -9.30 -2.28 15.87
N LEU A 296 -10.17 -2.54 14.90
CA LEU A 296 -10.12 -3.68 14.00
C LEU A 296 -9.38 -3.29 12.72
N VAL A 297 -8.47 -4.15 12.29
CA VAL A 297 -7.62 -3.96 11.11
C VAL A 297 -7.88 -5.11 10.15
N GLY A 298 -8.16 -4.79 8.88
CA GLY A 298 -8.35 -5.75 7.78
C GLY A 298 -7.06 -6.41 7.30
N ASN A 299 -6.18 -6.81 8.22
CA ASN A 299 -4.94 -7.53 7.94
C ASN A 299 -4.66 -8.50 9.10
N LEU A 300 -4.77 -9.80 8.84
CA LEU A 300 -4.59 -10.85 9.85
C LEU A 300 -3.13 -11.10 10.23
N GLU A 301 -2.17 -10.64 9.43
CA GLU A 301 -0.74 -10.81 9.71
C GLU A 301 -0.20 -9.70 10.63
N ALA A 302 -0.91 -8.57 10.74
CA ALA A 302 -0.51 -7.47 11.60
C ALA A 302 -0.33 -7.95 13.06
N THR A 303 0.79 -7.55 13.66
CA THR A 303 1.10 -7.80 15.07
C THR A 303 1.03 -6.53 15.92
N SER A 304 1.00 -5.36 15.28
CA SER A 304 0.84 -4.06 15.93
C SER A 304 0.03 -3.10 15.05
N ALA A 305 -0.55 -2.08 15.68
CA ALA A 305 -1.25 -1.00 15.01
C ALA A 305 -0.88 0.35 15.64
N THR A 306 -0.62 1.37 14.83
CA THR A 306 -0.35 2.73 15.29
C THR A 306 -1.41 3.68 14.74
N LEU A 307 -2.06 4.40 15.65
CA LEU A 307 -3.03 5.44 15.36
C LEU A 307 -2.34 6.81 15.36
N TYR A 308 -2.52 7.56 14.29
CA TYR A 308 -2.00 8.91 14.09
C TYR A 308 -3.15 9.89 14.12
N TYR A 309 -2.91 11.05 14.73
CA TYR A 309 -3.90 12.11 14.89
C TYR A 309 -3.39 13.44 14.36
N SER A 310 -4.26 14.19 13.68
CA SER A 310 -4.07 15.61 13.41
C SER A 310 -5.36 16.38 13.67
N ARG A 311 -5.29 17.38 14.55
CA ARG A 311 -6.40 18.30 14.86
C ARG A 311 -6.80 19.13 13.65
N GLN A 312 -5.83 19.50 12.80
CA GLN A 312 -6.04 20.34 11.62
C GLN A 312 -6.23 19.54 10.32
N GLY A 313 -6.24 18.21 10.40
CA GLY A 313 -6.44 17.34 9.25
C GLY A 313 -5.32 17.43 8.22
N GLN A 314 -4.07 17.42 8.68
CA GLN A 314 -2.89 17.54 7.83
C GLN A 314 -2.14 16.21 7.63
N LEU A 315 -2.66 15.10 8.16
CA LEU A 315 -2.01 13.79 8.04
C LEU A 315 -1.86 13.42 6.58
N ARG A 316 -0.66 12.96 6.22
CA ARG A 316 -0.35 12.38 4.92
C ARG A 316 0.45 11.11 5.13
N PHE A 317 0.11 10.06 4.41
CA PHE A 317 0.97 8.89 4.32
C PHE A 317 1.92 9.05 3.14
N ASP A 318 3.21 8.89 3.38
CA ASP A 318 4.22 8.81 2.33
C ASP A 318 4.48 7.34 1.98
N SER A 319 3.98 6.90 0.83
CA SER A 319 4.12 5.52 0.37
C SER A 319 5.58 5.12 0.07
N ALA A 320 6.46 6.09 -0.19
CA ALA A 320 7.87 5.81 -0.48
C ALA A 320 8.65 5.44 0.78
N SER A 321 8.51 6.24 1.84
CA SER A 321 9.13 5.97 3.15
C SER A 321 8.28 5.08 4.05
N LYS A 322 7.02 4.81 3.70
CA LYS A 322 6.02 4.11 4.52
C LYS A 322 5.75 4.79 5.87
N THR A 323 5.81 6.12 5.93
CA THR A 323 5.62 6.89 7.16
C THR A 323 4.39 7.80 7.10
N VAL A 324 3.87 8.18 8.27
CA VAL A 324 2.85 9.24 8.37
C VAL A 324 3.52 10.55 8.73
N LEU A 325 3.21 11.59 7.95
CA LEU A 325 3.70 12.96 8.12
C LEU A 325 2.63 13.82 8.79
N ASN A 326 3.07 14.90 9.45
CA ASN A 326 2.23 15.94 10.08
C ASN A 326 1.28 15.42 11.17
N ALA A 327 1.70 14.40 11.91
CA ALA A 327 0.96 13.95 13.09
C ALA A 327 1.20 14.87 14.28
N ASP A 328 0.12 15.29 14.94
CA ASP A 328 0.19 16.00 16.22
C ASP A 328 0.49 15.00 17.34
N HIS A 329 -0.10 13.80 17.26
CA HIS A 329 0.09 12.71 18.22
C HIS A 329 0.06 11.34 17.55
N THR A 330 0.69 10.37 18.20
CA THR A 330 0.75 8.97 17.77
C THR A 330 0.55 8.04 18.96
N ILE A 331 -0.27 7.01 18.81
CA ILE A 331 -0.46 5.95 19.83
C ILE A 331 -0.24 4.60 19.15
N THR A 332 0.57 3.73 19.74
CA THR A 332 0.77 2.36 19.25
C THR A 332 0.11 1.37 20.20
N SER A 333 -0.62 0.41 19.64
CA SER A 333 -1.19 -0.69 20.42
C SER A 333 -0.09 -1.55 21.02
N GLN A 334 -0.27 -1.94 22.28
CA GLN A 334 0.72 -2.75 23.00
C GLN A 334 0.56 -4.25 22.70
N ARG A 335 -0.64 -4.67 22.28
CA ARG A 335 -0.99 -6.07 22.01
C ARG A 335 -2.25 -6.18 21.13
N PRO A 336 -2.46 -7.33 20.46
CA PRO A 336 -3.77 -7.69 19.91
C PRO A 336 -4.86 -7.68 21.01
N SER A 337 -6.09 -7.34 20.63
CA SER A 337 -7.24 -7.44 21.52
C SER A 337 -7.64 -8.89 21.77
N GLY A 338 -8.51 -9.12 22.76
CA GLY A 338 -9.28 -10.36 22.86
C GLY A 338 -10.30 -10.51 21.72
N THR A 339 -11.14 -11.53 21.83
CA THR A 339 -12.14 -11.90 20.81
C THR A 339 -13.55 -11.40 21.11
N GLU A 340 -13.75 -10.60 22.16
CA GLU A 340 -15.06 -10.14 22.64
C GLU A 340 -15.82 -9.36 21.56
N TRP A 341 -15.10 -8.57 20.75
CA TRP A 341 -15.69 -7.80 19.64
C TRP A 341 -16.37 -8.68 18.58
N GLN A 342 -15.96 -9.95 18.44
CA GLN A 342 -16.45 -10.85 17.40
C GLN A 342 -17.95 -11.13 17.54
N ALA A 343 -18.47 -11.15 18.78
CA ALA A 343 -19.90 -11.32 19.03
C ALA A 343 -20.74 -10.13 18.53
N GLN A 344 -20.19 -8.92 18.59
CA GLN A 344 -20.87 -7.70 18.15
C GLN A 344 -20.66 -7.42 16.66
N LYS A 345 -19.55 -7.90 16.08
CA LYS A 345 -19.19 -7.70 14.67
C LYS A 345 -18.91 -9.04 13.96
N PRO A 346 -19.88 -9.97 13.90
CA PRO A 346 -19.68 -11.31 13.33
C PRO A 346 -19.23 -11.28 11.86
N HIS A 347 -19.66 -10.27 11.11
CA HIS A 347 -19.32 -10.05 9.70
C HIS A 347 -17.85 -9.67 9.46
N LEU A 348 -17.07 -9.34 10.50
CA LEU A 348 -15.66 -8.94 10.38
C LEU A 348 -14.69 -10.06 10.82
N THR A 349 -15.20 -11.15 11.39
CA THR A 349 -14.39 -12.18 12.08
C THR A 349 -13.39 -12.91 11.19
N SER A 350 -13.70 -13.08 9.90
CA SER A 350 -12.85 -13.82 8.95
C SER A 350 -11.70 -13.01 8.35
N GLY A 351 -11.75 -11.68 8.45
CA GLY A 351 -10.79 -10.80 7.76
C GLY A 351 -10.12 -9.75 8.64
N PHE A 352 -10.53 -9.64 9.91
CA PHE A 352 -10.05 -8.59 10.81
C PHE A 352 -9.38 -9.13 12.06
N ARG A 353 -8.34 -8.42 12.48
CA ARG A 353 -7.67 -8.58 13.77
C ARG A 353 -7.89 -7.32 14.61
N GLY A 354 -8.19 -7.49 15.89
CA GLY A 354 -8.38 -6.38 16.83
C GLY A 354 -7.11 -6.01 17.57
N PHE A 355 -6.98 -4.74 17.91
CA PHE A 355 -5.89 -4.16 18.68
C PHE A 355 -6.44 -3.24 19.77
N GLU A 356 -5.92 -3.40 20.98
CA GLU A 356 -6.32 -2.60 22.14
C GLU A 356 -5.47 -1.33 22.23
N PHE A 357 -6.13 -0.19 22.45
CA PHE A 357 -5.52 1.13 22.60
C PHE A 357 -5.84 1.70 23.98
N ASP A 358 -4.78 2.00 24.72
CA ASP A 358 -4.88 2.74 25.98
C ASP A 358 -4.60 4.23 25.74
N PHE A 359 -5.66 4.98 25.43
CA PHE A 359 -5.55 6.42 25.19
C PHE A 359 -5.13 7.19 26.45
N GLN A 360 -5.61 6.75 27.63
CA GLN A 360 -5.32 7.43 28.90
C GLN A 360 -3.84 7.28 29.28
N ALA A 361 -3.26 6.09 29.12
CA ALA A 361 -1.83 5.89 29.34
C ALA A 361 -0.97 6.73 28.37
N ALA A 362 -1.48 7.03 27.18
CA ALA A 362 -0.84 7.94 26.22
C ALA A 362 -1.06 9.43 26.54
N GLY A 363 -1.78 9.77 27.62
CA GLY A 363 -2.13 11.15 27.98
C GLY A 363 -3.12 11.80 27.02
N LEU A 364 -3.91 10.99 26.30
CA LEU A 364 -4.84 11.43 25.27
C LEU A 364 -6.27 11.03 25.63
N ASP A 365 -7.22 11.83 25.16
CA ASP A 365 -8.65 11.57 25.32
C ASP A 365 -9.26 11.21 23.95
N LEU A 366 -9.92 10.07 23.87
CA LEU A 366 -10.53 9.61 22.63
C LEU A 366 -11.60 10.59 22.12
N LYS A 367 -12.36 11.25 23.01
CA LYS A 367 -13.35 12.26 22.59
C LYS A 367 -12.68 13.41 21.83
N THR A 368 -11.50 13.84 22.28
CA THR A 368 -10.66 14.83 21.59
C THR A 368 -10.09 14.32 20.27
N LEU A 369 -9.62 13.06 20.23
CA LEU A 369 -9.08 12.45 19.01
C LEU A 369 -10.14 12.35 17.90
N LEU A 370 -11.38 12.02 18.27
CA LEU A 370 -12.51 11.91 17.34
C LEU A 370 -12.97 13.25 16.72
N GLN A 371 -12.45 14.38 17.20
CA GLN A 371 -12.67 15.70 16.61
C GLN A 371 -11.63 16.08 15.53
N GLY A 372 -10.63 15.22 15.28
CA GLY A 372 -9.60 15.43 14.27
C GLY A 372 -9.55 14.34 13.22
N GLN A 373 -8.53 14.40 12.37
CA GLN A 373 -8.25 13.36 11.39
C GLN A 373 -7.49 12.22 12.05
N LEU A 374 -7.88 10.99 11.72
CA LEU A 374 -7.25 9.77 12.18
C LEU A 374 -6.77 8.93 10.99
N LEU A 375 -5.52 8.46 11.07
CA LEU A 375 -4.97 7.43 10.19
C LEU A 375 -4.45 6.28 11.04
N LEU A 376 -4.65 5.04 10.58
CA LEU A 376 -4.09 3.86 11.22
C LEU A 376 -3.09 3.18 10.31
N VAL A 377 -1.94 2.81 10.87
CA VAL A 377 -0.91 1.99 10.22
C VAL A 377 -0.81 0.67 10.95
N ALA A 378 -1.01 -0.44 10.26
CA ALA A 378 -0.80 -1.78 10.79
C ALA A 378 0.54 -2.33 10.31
N SER A 379 1.27 -2.98 11.21
CA SER A 379 2.63 -3.46 10.97
C SER A 379 2.88 -4.83 11.58
N ASP A 380 3.89 -5.53 11.05
CA ASP A 380 4.50 -6.71 11.65
C ASP A 380 6.02 -6.53 11.81
N THR A 381 6.76 -7.61 12.04
CA THR A 381 8.23 -7.59 12.16
C THR A 381 8.95 -7.23 10.86
N THR A 382 8.27 -7.29 9.72
CA THR A 382 8.80 -6.97 8.38
C THR A 382 8.54 -5.51 7.99
N GLY A 383 7.62 -4.83 8.68
CA GLY A 383 7.34 -3.41 8.53
C GLY A 383 5.86 -3.10 8.35
N VAL A 384 5.57 -1.99 7.67
CA VAL A 384 4.20 -1.53 7.43
C VAL A 384 3.49 -2.45 6.43
N LEU A 385 2.31 -2.93 6.79
CA LEU A 385 1.46 -3.82 6.00
C LEU A 385 0.24 -3.11 5.41
N LEU A 386 -0.29 -2.11 6.12
CA LEU A 386 -1.50 -1.38 5.76
C LEU A 386 -1.45 0.04 6.32
N ALA A 387 -1.87 1.02 5.54
CA ALA A 387 -2.19 2.38 5.98
C ALA A 387 -3.61 2.72 5.52
N THR A 388 -4.47 3.17 6.44
CA THR A 388 -5.89 3.39 6.13
C THR A 388 -6.53 4.45 7.02
N GLU A 389 -7.64 5.05 6.58
CA GLU A 389 -8.49 5.91 7.41
C GLU A 389 -9.31 5.07 8.42
N VAL A 390 -9.86 5.74 9.44
CA VAL A 390 -10.54 5.08 10.57
C VAL A 390 -12.05 5.37 10.54
N GLN A 391 -12.87 4.34 10.77
CA GLN A 391 -14.31 4.44 10.95
C GLN A 391 -14.67 4.56 12.45
N PRO A 392 -15.17 5.71 12.93
CA PRO A 392 -15.35 5.98 14.36
C PRO A 392 -16.72 5.61 14.93
N ALA A 393 -17.66 5.11 14.12
CA ALA A 393 -19.07 4.99 14.51
C ALA A 393 -19.29 4.25 15.84
N SER A 394 -18.72 3.05 16.02
CA SER A 394 -18.93 2.30 17.26
C SER A 394 -18.28 2.95 18.48
N ALA A 395 -17.16 3.68 18.30
CA ALA A 395 -16.56 4.46 19.39
C ALA A 395 -17.46 5.64 19.78
N LEU A 396 -18.07 6.31 18.80
CA LEU A 396 -19.04 7.39 19.08
C LEU A 396 -20.26 6.86 19.85
N ASP A 397 -20.79 5.70 19.46
CA ASP A 397 -21.89 5.08 20.19
C ASP A 397 -21.49 4.75 21.63
N ALA A 398 -20.35 4.07 21.82
CA ALA A 398 -19.84 3.71 23.14
C ALA A 398 -19.59 4.92 24.05
N LEU A 399 -19.21 6.08 23.49
CA LEU A 399 -18.87 7.28 24.25
C LEU A 399 -20.04 8.21 24.53
N TYR A 400 -21.07 8.20 23.68
CA TYR A 400 -22.10 9.24 23.65
C TYR A 400 -23.53 8.72 23.59
N ALA A 401 -23.81 7.53 23.03
CA ALA A 401 -25.19 7.12 22.71
C ALA A 401 -26.11 7.02 23.94
N ASP A 402 -25.60 6.51 25.07
CA ASP A 402 -26.38 6.38 26.31
C ASP A 402 -26.88 7.74 26.80
N SER A 403 -26.02 8.76 26.82
CA SER A 403 -26.42 10.12 27.20
C SER A 403 -27.24 10.80 26.11
N ALA A 404 -26.82 10.66 24.85
CA ALA A 404 -27.46 11.30 23.71
C ALA A 404 -28.91 10.84 23.50
N SER A 405 -29.22 9.57 23.73
CA SER A 405 -30.55 9.00 23.54
C SER A 405 -31.60 9.49 24.55
N THR A 406 -31.16 10.07 25.67
CA THR A 406 -32.06 10.65 26.70
C THR A 406 -32.50 12.08 26.37
N LEU A 407 -31.93 12.71 25.34
CA LEU A 407 -32.18 14.10 24.98
C LEU A 407 -33.16 14.22 23.81
N GLN A 408 -33.87 15.35 23.75
CA GLN A 408 -34.63 15.77 22.57
C GLN A 408 -33.78 16.64 21.65
N TYR A 409 -33.98 16.50 20.34
CA TYR A 409 -33.20 17.16 19.28
C TYR A 409 -34.07 18.02 18.36
N GLY A 410 -33.43 18.91 17.62
CA GLY A 410 -34.08 19.86 16.72
C GLY A 410 -34.35 21.21 17.38
N ALA A 411 -35.36 21.91 16.88
CA ALA A 411 -35.84 23.18 17.42
C ALA A 411 -37.01 22.91 18.39
N LEU A 412 -36.73 23.03 19.69
CA LEU A 412 -37.66 22.71 20.77
C LEU A 412 -38.26 24.00 21.30
N ILE A 413 -39.58 24.17 21.16
CA ILE A 413 -40.29 25.33 21.69
C ILE A 413 -40.47 25.14 23.21
N ASN A 414 -39.97 26.10 23.97
CA ASN A 414 -40.08 26.13 25.43
C ASN A 414 -41.46 26.67 25.88
N PRO A 415 -41.90 26.40 27.12
CA PRO A 415 -43.17 26.90 27.64
C PRO A 415 -43.30 28.43 27.67
N ASP A 416 -42.16 29.15 27.75
CA ASP A 416 -42.11 30.62 27.71
C ASP A 416 -42.12 31.22 26.30
N GLY A 417 -42.23 30.37 25.26
CA GLY A 417 -42.25 30.75 23.85
C GLY A 417 -40.86 30.93 23.22
N SER A 418 -39.78 30.81 23.97
CA SER A 418 -38.42 30.77 23.42
C SER A 418 -38.10 29.42 22.76
N THR A 419 -37.03 29.33 21.97
CA THR A 419 -36.64 28.08 21.30
C THR A 419 -35.27 27.58 21.77
N THR A 420 -35.19 26.31 22.14
CA THR A 420 -33.94 25.58 22.37
C THR A 420 -33.57 24.76 21.14
N PHE A 421 -32.41 25.01 20.55
CA PHE A 421 -31.88 24.21 19.45
C PHE A 421 -30.89 23.18 19.98
N ARG A 422 -31.03 21.91 19.58
CA ARG A 422 -30.06 20.85 19.87
C ARG A 422 -29.72 20.03 18.63
N LEU A 423 -28.43 19.80 18.39
CA LEU A 423 -27.89 19.01 17.29
C LEU A 423 -26.85 18.02 17.82
N TRP A 424 -26.93 16.76 17.41
CA TRP A 424 -25.87 15.79 17.71
C TRP A 424 -24.73 15.95 16.70
N ALA A 425 -23.55 16.35 17.18
CA ALA A 425 -22.37 16.55 16.34
C ALA A 425 -21.08 16.33 17.17
N PRO A 426 -20.84 15.11 17.69
CA PRO A 426 -19.78 14.83 18.66
C PRO A 426 -18.36 15.03 18.12
N THR A 427 -18.17 14.96 16.80
CA THR A 427 -16.88 15.16 16.12
C THR A 427 -16.64 16.60 15.67
N ALA A 428 -17.64 17.49 15.83
CA ALA A 428 -17.49 18.90 15.50
C ALA A 428 -16.52 19.59 16.46
N GLN A 429 -15.67 20.47 15.93
CA GLN A 429 -14.82 21.33 16.78
C GLN A 429 -15.54 22.60 17.24
N ALA A 430 -16.54 23.05 16.46
CA ALA A 430 -17.39 24.19 16.77
C ALA A 430 -18.70 24.07 16.01
N VAL A 431 -19.80 24.54 16.61
CA VAL A 431 -21.11 24.65 15.97
C VAL A 431 -21.71 26.02 16.26
N SER A 432 -22.25 26.66 15.22
CA SER A 432 -23.04 27.89 15.34
C SER A 432 -24.39 27.72 14.67
N LEU A 433 -25.43 28.25 15.32
CA LEU A 433 -26.77 28.40 14.77
C LEU A 433 -26.84 29.71 14.00
N ILE A 434 -27.25 29.70 12.74
CA ILE A 434 -27.42 30.91 11.93
C ILE A 434 -28.91 31.17 11.71
N PRO A 435 -29.48 32.19 12.37
CA PRO A 435 -30.85 32.60 12.11
C PRO A 435 -30.98 33.31 10.76
N TYR A 436 -32.16 33.27 10.17
CA TYR A 436 -32.46 33.91 8.89
C TYR A 436 -33.73 34.78 8.98
N GLY A 437 -33.72 35.89 8.26
CA GLY A 437 -34.91 36.71 8.04
C GLY A 437 -35.92 36.04 7.10
N THR A 438 -37.11 36.63 6.98
CA THR A 438 -38.13 36.19 6.01
C THR A 438 -37.64 36.32 4.56
N ASP A 439 -36.78 37.30 4.31
CA ASP A 439 -36.02 37.56 3.08
C ASP A 439 -34.87 36.57 2.82
N LYS A 440 -34.67 35.58 3.70
CA LYS A 440 -33.60 34.57 3.65
C LYS A 440 -32.19 35.19 3.73
N GLN A 441 -32.04 36.36 4.34
CA GLN A 441 -30.74 36.89 4.72
C GLN A 441 -30.27 36.34 6.06
N ALA A 442 -28.99 35.98 6.13
CA ALA A 442 -28.38 35.47 7.35
C ALA A 442 -28.24 36.57 8.41
N LYS A 443 -28.59 36.24 9.66
CA LYS A 443 -28.40 37.09 10.82
C LYS A 443 -27.12 36.67 11.57
N THR A 444 -26.81 37.41 12.65
CA THR A 444 -25.66 37.11 13.51
C THR A 444 -25.68 35.66 14.00
N PRO A 445 -24.60 34.89 13.79
CA PRO A 445 -24.49 33.53 14.29
C PRO A 445 -24.54 33.48 15.83
N ILE A 446 -25.19 32.46 16.35
CA ILE A 446 -25.26 32.14 17.78
C ILE A 446 -24.35 30.93 18.02
N ALA A 447 -23.29 31.12 18.81
CA ALA A 447 -22.41 30.02 19.19
C ALA A 447 -23.20 29.01 20.05
N MET A 448 -23.08 27.72 19.72
CA MET A 448 -23.71 26.65 20.49
C MET A 448 -22.74 26.14 21.56
N SER A 449 -23.29 25.68 22.69
CA SER A 449 -22.52 25.08 23.79
C SER A 449 -22.46 23.57 23.61
N PHE A 450 -21.26 22.99 23.70
CA PHE A 450 -21.03 21.55 23.63
C PHE A 450 -21.31 20.88 24.98
N ASP A 451 -22.10 19.82 24.96
CA ASP A 451 -22.28 18.91 26.10
C ASP A 451 -21.34 17.70 25.95
N THR A 452 -20.35 17.63 26.83
CA THR A 452 -19.32 16.58 26.83
C THR A 452 -19.86 15.17 27.09
N GLN A 453 -21.04 15.02 27.71
CA GLN A 453 -21.62 13.71 28.01
C GLN A 453 -22.34 13.14 26.78
N SER A 454 -23.19 13.93 26.11
CA SER A 454 -23.97 13.49 24.95
C SER A 454 -23.30 13.72 23.60
N GLY A 455 -22.27 14.58 23.54
CA GLY A 455 -21.69 15.02 22.27
C GLY A 455 -22.63 15.92 21.46
N SER A 456 -23.70 16.43 22.09
CA SER A 456 -24.64 17.36 21.47
C SER A 456 -24.20 18.81 21.65
N TRP A 457 -24.62 19.66 20.71
CA TRP A 457 -24.46 21.10 20.78
C TRP A 457 -25.83 21.73 21.02
N SER A 458 -25.91 22.74 21.88
CA SER A 458 -27.16 23.43 22.17
C SER A 458 -27.08 24.95 22.19
N ALA A 459 -28.14 25.61 21.75
CA ALA A 459 -28.41 27.03 21.98
C ALA A 459 -29.77 27.12 22.67
N VAL A 460 -29.76 27.41 23.97
CA VAL A 460 -30.97 27.42 24.82
C VAL A 460 -31.64 28.79 24.81
N ASN A 461 -32.97 28.80 24.95
CA ASN A 461 -33.78 30.00 25.16
C ASN A 461 -33.49 31.12 24.14
N THR A 462 -33.31 30.76 22.87
CA THR A 462 -33.09 31.72 21.80
C THR A 462 -34.36 32.54 21.57
N ALA A 463 -34.19 33.79 21.12
CA ALA A 463 -35.31 34.67 20.75
C ALA A 463 -36.00 34.26 19.43
N LEU A 464 -35.63 33.11 18.85
CA LEU A 464 -36.26 32.61 17.64
C LEU A 464 -37.61 32.00 17.97
N ALA A 465 -38.59 32.29 17.12
CA ALA A 465 -39.97 31.87 17.30
C ALA A 465 -40.45 30.98 16.15
N HIS A 466 -41.66 30.45 16.31
CA HIS A 466 -42.33 29.68 15.26
C HIS A 466 -42.40 30.48 13.95
N GLY A 467 -41.94 29.88 12.85
CA GLY A 467 -41.92 30.50 11.52
C GLY A 467 -40.62 31.21 11.14
N ASP A 468 -39.69 31.37 12.09
CA ASP A 468 -38.34 31.84 11.76
C ASP A 468 -37.56 30.79 10.97
N TYR A 469 -36.79 31.26 9.99
CA TYR A 469 -35.88 30.41 9.24
C TYR A 469 -34.57 30.31 10.01
N TYR A 470 -33.98 29.12 10.02
CA TYR A 470 -32.64 28.90 10.51
C TYR A 470 -31.95 27.92 9.58
N LYS A 471 -30.62 28.01 9.56
CA LYS A 471 -29.79 26.92 9.08
C LYS A 471 -28.85 26.57 10.22
N SER A 472 -28.45 25.31 10.28
CA SER A 472 -27.20 24.94 10.95
C SER A 472 -26.08 24.94 9.91
N PRO A 473 -25.38 26.06 9.60
CA PRO A 473 -24.13 25.95 8.86
C PRO A 473 -23.03 26.68 9.61
N SER A 474 -22.19 25.89 10.24
CA SER A 474 -20.73 25.99 10.28
C SER A 474 -20.36 24.92 11.28
N ILE A 475 -20.73 23.67 10.99
CA ILE A 475 -19.94 22.62 11.59
C ILE A 475 -18.59 22.78 10.90
N THR A 476 -17.58 23.28 11.60
CA THR A 476 -16.21 23.15 11.11
C THR A 476 -15.85 21.67 11.25
N LEU A 477 -16.40 20.86 10.34
CA LEU A 477 -16.02 19.50 10.06
C LEU A 477 -15.32 19.56 8.72
N ARG A 478 -13.99 19.48 8.72
CA ARG A 478 -13.30 18.99 7.53
C ARG A 478 -13.56 17.49 7.48
N LEU A 479 -14.64 17.11 6.80
CA LEU A 479 -14.95 15.74 6.43
C LEU A 479 -13.75 15.15 5.65
N THR A 480 -13.01 14.24 6.27
CA THR A 480 -12.50 13.06 5.56
C THR A 480 -13.72 12.30 5.04
N ARG A 481 -13.64 11.84 3.79
CA ARG A 481 -14.78 11.39 2.98
C ARG A 481 -15.51 10.20 3.62
N LEU A 482 -16.61 10.44 4.34
CA LEU A 482 -17.62 9.38 4.51
C LEU A 482 -18.43 9.29 3.22
N LYS A 483 -18.14 8.27 2.40
CA LYS A 483 -19.06 7.88 1.34
C LYS A 483 -20.39 7.46 1.98
N PRO A 484 -21.55 7.87 1.44
CA PRO A 484 -22.81 7.29 1.85
C PRO A 484 -22.78 5.79 1.54
N ILE A 485 -23.08 4.97 2.54
CA ILE A 485 -23.48 3.58 2.32
C ILE A 485 -24.79 3.66 1.53
N LYS A 486 -24.82 3.03 0.35
CA LYS A 486 -26.04 2.83 -0.43
C LYS A 486 -26.88 1.74 0.20
#